data_AF-J9FDU8-F1
#
_entry.id   AF-J9FDU8-F1
#
_cell.length_a   1.000
_cell.length_b   1.000
_cell.length_c   1.000
_cell.angle_alpha   90.00
_cell.angle_beta   90.00
_cell.angle_gamma   90.00
#
_symmetry.space_group_name_H-M   'P 1'
#
loop_
_entity.id
_entity.type
_entity.pdbx_description
1 polymer ?
#
loop_
_entity_poly.entity_id
_entity_poly.type
_entity_poly.pdbx_seq_one_letter_code
_entity_poly.pdbx_strand_id
1 'polypeptide(L)'
;TCLKGMRNQNELAKESSEVADFWNMLQGWQSIGKCIEKVHYNIRYLTKFRPLMTNIDMEFKEAHPILYLNMPAISSLFSSRNSSQSITANRSSWSTILSYLKSHAAFVGMKQDRFRILLPNGTPDYFTEEKDGKTIRRIKANRPKAMCFDYLLLKEMFGIDLETEGVPENAEDD
;
A
#
# COMPACT_ATOMS: atom_id res chain seq x y z
N THR A 1 29.75 13.54 25.11
CA THR A 1 29.10 13.51 23.77
C THR A 1 28.43 12.17 23.41
N CYS A 2 28.42 11.15 24.28
CA CYS A 2 27.95 9.80 23.91
C CYS A 2 26.43 9.54 24.06
N LEU A 3 25.71 10.34 24.86
CA LEU A 3 24.30 10.10 25.17
C LEU A 3 23.32 10.43 24.02
N LYS A 4 23.71 11.36 23.12
CA LYS A 4 22.83 11.80 22.01
C LYS A 4 22.77 10.75 20.89
N GLY A 5 23.86 10.02 20.68
CA GLY A 5 23.92 8.91 19.71
C GLY A 5 23.06 7.71 20.12
N MET A 6 23.06 7.34 21.41
CA MET A 6 22.25 6.21 21.91
C MET A 6 20.75 6.46 21.78
N ARG A 7 20.27 7.70 21.98
CA ARG A 7 18.85 8.06 21.77
C ARG A 7 18.44 7.93 20.31
N ASN A 8 19.28 8.42 19.39
CA ASN A 8 19.00 8.36 17.96
C ASN A 8 19.03 6.92 17.42
N GLN A 9 19.94 6.09 17.91
CA GLN A 9 19.99 4.66 17.56
C GLN A 9 18.74 3.92 18.04
N ASN A 10 18.27 4.21 19.26
CA ASN A 10 17.07 3.55 19.80
C ASN A 10 15.80 4.00 19.07
N GLU A 11 15.74 5.26 18.63
CA GLU A 11 14.64 5.77 17.81
C GLU A 11 14.62 5.04 16.47
N LEU A 12 15.72 5.04 15.71
CA LEU A 12 15.83 4.33 14.43
C LEU A 12 15.53 2.82 14.55
N ALA A 13 16.00 2.18 15.61
CA ALA A 13 15.69 0.76 15.88
C ALA A 13 14.19 0.55 16.14
N LYS A 14 13.53 1.49 16.82
CA LYS A 14 12.08 1.45 17.05
C LYS A 14 11.31 1.70 15.75
N GLU A 15 11.71 2.67 14.94
CA GLU A 15 11.10 2.92 13.62
C GLU A 15 11.18 1.66 12.74
N SER A 16 12.36 1.05 12.69
CA SER A 16 12.60 -0.18 11.91
C SER A 16 11.73 -1.35 12.41
N SER A 17 11.56 -1.48 13.73
CA SER A 17 10.74 -2.54 14.32
C SER A 17 9.25 -2.35 14.04
N GLU A 18 8.73 -1.12 14.15
CA GLU A 18 7.32 -0.81 13.87
C GLU A 18 6.98 -0.97 12.38
N VAL A 19 7.90 -0.60 11.49
CA VAL A 19 7.74 -0.84 10.05
C VAL A 19 7.77 -2.34 9.73
N ALA A 20 8.67 -3.10 10.36
CA ALA A 20 8.72 -4.56 10.20
C ALA A 20 7.42 -5.23 10.66
N ASP A 21 6.92 -4.87 11.84
CA ASP A 21 5.66 -5.42 12.37
C ASP A 21 4.48 -5.11 11.45
N PHE A 22 4.43 -3.90 10.90
CA PHE A 22 3.42 -3.52 9.91
C PHE A 22 3.44 -4.40 8.66
N TRP A 23 4.62 -4.65 8.07
CA TRP A 23 4.74 -5.48 6.87
C TRP A 23 4.39 -6.95 7.13
N ASN A 24 4.84 -7.49 8.26
CA ASN A 24 4.44 -8.83 8.72
C ASN A 24 2.93 -8.94 8.92
N MET A 25 2.31 -7.91 9.51
CA MET A 25 0.87 -7.84 9.71
C MET A 25 0.11 -7.75 8.38
N LEU A 26 0.61 -6.98 7.42
CA LEU A 26 0.03 -6.87 6.07
C LEU A 26 0.03 -8.23 5.36
N GLN A 27 1.15 -8.96 5.44
CA GLN A 27 1.26 -10.31 4.91
C GLN A 27 0.30 -11.28 5.63
N GLY A 28 0.17 -11.17 6.95
CA GLY A 28 -0.82 -11.92 7.71
C GLY A 28 -2.25 -11.69 7.22
N TRP A 29 -2.62 -10.45 6.91
CA TRP A 29 -3.94 -10.16 6.34
C TRP A 29 -4.15 -10.70 4.93
N GLN A 30 -3.10 -10.72 4.11
CA GLN A 30 -3.15 -11.37 2.80
C GLN A 30 -3.38 -12.88 2.97
N SER A 31 -2.65 -13.54 3.88
CA SER A 31 -2.78 -14.98 4.16
C SER A 31 -4.20 -15.35 4.64
N ILE A 32 -4.84 -14.49 5.42
CA ILE A 32 -6.22 -14.69 5.90
C ILE A 32 -7.28 -14.28 4.84
N GLY A 33 -6.85 -13.75 3.68
CA GLY A 33 -7.74 -13.31 2.60
C GLY A 33 -8.47 -11.99 2.86
N LYS A 34 -8.08 -11.24 3.90
CA LYS A 34 -8.61 -9.90 4.18
C LYS A 34 -7.94 -8.82 3.32
N CYS A 35 -6.66 -9.01 3.01
CA CYS A 35 -5.90 -8.11 2.15
C CYS A 35 -5.95 -8.61 0.71
N ILE A 36 -6.78 -7.96 -0.10
CA ILE A 36 -7.00 -8.31 -1.50
C ILE A 36 -6.18 -7.41 -2.42
N GLU A 37 -5.47 -8.02 -3.37
CA GLU A 37 -4.75 -7.32 -4.44
C GLU A 37 -5.71 -6.47 -5.29
N LYS A 38 -5.25 -5.33 -5.80
CA LYS A 38 -6.03 -4.30 -6.52
C LYS A 38 -7.07 -3.58 -5.68
N VAL A 39 -7.22 -3.90 -4.39
CA VAL A 39 -8.10 -3.20 -3.43
C VAL A 39 -7.27 -2.53 -2.35
N HIS A 40 -6.39 -3.30 -1.71
CA HIS A 40 -5.59 -2.86 -0.56
C HIS A 40 -4.15 -2.54 -0.95
N TYR A 41 -3.58 -3.35 -1.83
CA TYR A 41 -2.28 -3.11 -2.44
C TYR A 41 -2.31 -3.55 -3.89
N ASN A 42 -1.37 -3.07 -4.69
CA ASN A 42 -1.21 -3.43 -6.08
C ASN A 42 0.29 -3.43 -6.41
N ILE A 43 0.81 -4.50 -6.99
CA ILE A 43 2.22 -4.56 -7.41
C ILE A 43 2.25 -4.31 -8.91
N ARG A 44 3.01 -3.30 -9.34
CA ARG A 44 3.17 -2.97 -10.75
C ARG A 44 4.65 -3.00 -11.11
N TYR A 45 4.95 -3.75 -12.16
CA TYR A 45 6.25 -3.79 -12.78
C TYR A 45 6.38 -2.60 -13.73
N LEU A 46 7.23 -1.64 -13.38
CA LEU A 46 7.38 -0.39 -14.12
C LEU A 46 8.84 -0.16 -14.47
N THR A 47 9.10 0.22 -15.71
CA THR A 47 10.42 0.69 -16.14
C THR A 47 10.61 2.18 -15.87
N LYS A 48 9.52 2.95 -15.74
CA LYS A 48 9.55 4.37 -15.40
C LYS A 48 8.55 4.69 -14.30
N PHE A 49 8.98 5.37 -13.26
CA PHE A 49 8.14 5.84 -12.18
C PHE A 49 8.29 7.35 -12.00
N ARG A 50 7.20 8.08 -12.28
CA ARG A 50 7.07 9.49 -11.93
C ARG A 50 6.20 9.62 -10.68
N PRO A 51 6.76 9.99 -9.51
CA PRO A 51 5.98 10.29 -8.32
C PRO A 51 5.13 11.55 -8.54
N LEU A 52 3.95 11.62 -7.93
CA LEU A 52 3.08 12.80 -7.98
C LEU A 52 3.70 14.01 -7.28
N MET A 53 4.52 13.77 -6.24
CA MET A 53 5.09 14.82 -5.40
C MET A 53 6.45 15.32 -5.89
N THR A 54 7.10 14.55 -6.75
CA THR A 54 8.46 14.82 -7.21
C THR A 54 8.45 14.77 -8.74
N ASN A 55 8.74 15.90 -9.39
CA ASN A 55 8.88 15.99 -10.86
C ASN A 55 10.18 15.32 -11.36
N ILE A 56 10.73 14.38 -10.59
CA ILE A 56 11.92 13.61 -10.95
C ILE A 56 11.43 12.26 -11.43
N ASP A 57 11.61 12.01 -12.72
CA ASP A 57 11.41 10.71 -13.31
C ASP A 57 12.47 9.75 -12.78
N MET A 58 12.02 8.69 -12.11
CA MET A 58 12.87 7.53 -11.83
C MET A 58 12.77 6.58 -13.01
N GLU A 59 13.85 6.48 -13.77
CA GLU A 59 13.99 5.51 -14.84
C GLU A 59 14.74 4.28 -14.32
N PHE A 60 14.03 3.15 -14.26
CA PHE A 60 14.61 1.85 -13.92
C PHE A 60 15.09 1.20 -15.21
N LYS A 61 16.28 0.58 -15.16
CA LYS A 61 16.85 -0.13 -16.32
C LYS A 61 16.03 -1.36 -16.73
N GLU A 62 15.28 -1.92 -15.78
CA GLU A 62 14.48 -3.14 -15.95
C GLU A 62 13.09 -2.93 -15.33
N ALA A 63 12.17 -3.86 -15.58
CA ALA A 63 10.82 -3.80 -15.04
C ALA A 63 10.86 -3.99 -13.51
N HIS A 64 10.90 -2.88 -12.78
CA HIS A 64 11.08 -2.87 -11.32
C HIS A 64 9.72 -2.99 -10.64
N PRO A 65 9.51 -3.95 -9.72
CA PRO A 65 8.23 -4.07 -9.04
C PRO A 65 8.08 -2.97 -7.99
N ILE A 66 7.03 -2.17 -8.16
CA ILE A 66 6.64 -1.12 -7.23
C ILE A 66 5.33 -1.52 -6.58
N LEU A 67 5.35 -1.54 -5.24
CA LEU A 67 4.18 -1.80 -4.42
C LEU A 67 3.41 -0.51 -4.20
N TYR A 68 2.19 -0.45 -4.72
CA TYR A 68 1.22 0.60 -4.48
C TYR A 68 0.34 0.20 -3.32
N LEU A 69 0.43 0.93 -2.21
CA LEU A 69 -0.30 0.63 -1.00
C LEU A 69 -1.42 1.66 -0.78
N ASN A 70 -2.66 1.17 -0.69
CA ASN A 70 -3.86 1.97 -0.48
C ASN A 70 -4.08 2.26 1.00
N MET A 71 -3.45 3.32 1.49
CA MET A 71 -3.48 3.70 2.90
C MET A 71 -4.90 3.85 3.49
N PRO A 72 -5.88 4.47 2.82
CA PRO A 72 -7.27 4.49 3.31
C PRO A 72 -7.85 3.10 3.58
N ALA A 73 -7.63 2.14 2.67
CA ALA A 73 -8.16 0.78 2.83
C ALA A 73 -7.45 0.03 3.96
N ILE A 74 -6.11 0.14 4.03
CA ILE A 74 -5.32 -0.48 5.10
C ILE A 74 -5.66 0.13 6.47
N SER A 75 -5.87 1.45 6.55
CA SER A 75 -6.27 2.12 7.79
C SER A 75 -7.61 1.60 8.32
N SER A 76 -8.54 1.26 7.43
CA SER A 76 -9.81 0.63 7.80
C SER A 76 -9.59 -0.78 8.38
N LEU A 77 -8.75 -1.61 7.74
CA LEU A 77 -8.37 -2.93 8.27
C LEU A 77 -7.63 -2.83 9.62
N PHE A 78 -6.75 -1.85 9.76
CA PHE A 78 -6.00 -1.58 10.99
C PHE A 78 -6.94 -1.22 12.14
N SER A 79 -7.92 -0.35 11.88
CA SER A 79 -8.96 0.04 12.84
C SER A 79 -9.88 -1.13 13.21
N SER A 80 -10.14 -2.05 12.26
CA SER A 80 -10.98 -3.24 12.49
C SER A 80 -10.31 -4.25 13.43
N ARG A 81 -8.98 -4.40 13.41
CA ARG A 81 -8.24 -5.35 14.26
C ARG A 81 -8.19 -4.92 15.72
N ASN A 82 -8.04 -3.63 15.97
CA ASN A 82 -7.93 -3.06 17.32
C ASN A 82 -9.28 -2.55 17.83
N SER A 83 -10.36 -3.32 17.62
CA SER A 83 -11.69 -3.00 18.15
C SER A 83 -11.74 -2.93 19.69
N SER A 84 -10.71 -3.47 20.36
CA SER A 84 -10.50 -3.38 21.82
C SER A 84 -9.76 -2.12 22.28
N GLN A 85 -9.13 -1.36 21.38
CA GLN A 85 -8.49 -0.08 21.70
C GLN A 85 -9.39 1.09 21.28
N SER A 86 -9.27 2.22 21.98
CA SER A 86 -10.06 3.40 21.64
C SER A 86 -9.74 3.88 20.21
N ILE A 87 -10.76 4.37 19.51
CA ILE A 87 -10.65 4.88 18.13
C ILE A 87 -9.55 5.95 18.03
N THR A 88 -9.38 6.77 19.07
CA THR A 88 -8.33 7.80 19.18
C THR A 88 -6.93 7.19 19.22
N ALA A 89 -6.71 6.11 19.98
CA ALA A 89 -5.42 5.44 20.06
C ALA A 89 -5.02 4.81 18.71
N ASN A 90 -5.96 4.16 18.03
CA ASN A 90 -5.73 3.57 16.70
C ASN A 90 -5.32 4.61 15.66
N ARG A 91 -5.95 5.79 15.66
CA ARG A 91 -5.63 6.89 14.74
C ARG A 91 -4.21 7.44 14.96
N SER A 92 -3.80 7.53 16.22
CA SER A 92 -2.44 7.96 16.58
C SER A 92 -1.40 6.94 16.14
N SER A 93 -1.59 5.65 16.46
CA SER A 93 -0.67 4.58 16.03
C SER A 93 -0.54 4.51 14.52
N TRP A 94 -1.66 4.63 13.79
CA TRP A 94 -1.64 4.67 12.33
C TRP A 94 -0.84 5.87 11.79
N SER A 95 -1.03 7.05 12.37
CA SER A 95 -0.29 8.26 11.95
C SER A 95 1.21 8.12 12.17
N THR A 96 1.62 7.48 13.26
CA THR A 96 3.02 7.16 13.55
C THR A 96 3.60 6.18 12.52
N ILE A 97 2.90 5.05 12.26
CA ILE A 97 3.31 4.07 11.24
C ILE A 97 3.42 4.74 9.86
N LEU A 98 2.47 5.59 9.48
CA LEU A 98 2.53 6.36 8.24
C LEU A 98 3.76 7.26 8.16
N SER A 99 4.18 7.86 9.28
CA SER A 99 5.39 8.67 9.33
C SER A 99 6.62 7.81 9.08
N TYR A 100 6.73 6.66 9.75
CA TYR A 100 7.85 5.74 9.56
C TYR A 100 7.90 5.14 8.15
N LEU A 101 6.75 4.81 7.57
CA LEU A 101 6.68 4.35 6.19
C LEU A 101 7.15 5.42 5.20
N LYS A 102 6.83 6.70 5.44
CA LYS A 102 7.29 7.81 4.57
C LYS A 102 8.78 8.11 4.72
N SER A 103 9.36 7.93 5.90
CA SER A 103 10.80 8.10 6.13
C SER A 103 11.62 6.87 5.73
N HIS A 104 10.96 5.75 5.42
CA HIS A 104 11.62 4.50 5.07
C HIS A 104 12.35 4.58 3.72
N ALA A 105 13.52 3.94 3.61
CA ALA A 105 14.33 3.95 2.39
C ALA A 105 13.64 3.34 1.17
N ALA A 106 12.71 2.39 1.38
CA ALA A 106 11.92 1.81 0.31
C ALA A 106 10.79 2.72 -0.20
N PHE A 107 10.54 3.89 0.40
CA PHE A 107 9.51 4.80 -0.06
C PHE A 107 9.96 5.53 -1.32
N VAL A 108 9.32 5.23 -2.44
CA VAL A 108 9.61 5.82 -3.76
C VAL A 108 8.79 7.09 -3.99
N GLY A 109 7.59 7.17 -3.38
CA GLY A 109 6.77 8.37 -3.41
C GLY A 109 5.29 8.08 -3.33
N MET A 110 4.46 9.04 -3.76
CA MET A 110 3.02 8.83 -3.87
C MET A 110 2.61 8.91 -5.33
N LYS A 111 1.71 8.02 -5.77
CA LYS A 111 1.11 8.08 -7.09
C LYS A 111 -0.36 7.70 -6.99
N GLN A 112 -1.17 8.33 -7.82
CA GLN A 112 -2.58 7.99 -7.88
C GLN A 112 -2.71 6.67 -8.63
N ASP A 113 -3.36 5.68 -8.02
CA ASP A 113 -3.63 4.39 -8.65
C ASP A 113 -5.10 3.99 -8.45
N ARG A 114 -5.59 3.13 -9.34
CA ARG A 114 -6.99 2.71 -9.37
C ARG A 114 -7.17 1.46 -8.51
N PHE A 115 -7.81 1.62 -7.36
CA PHE A 115 -8.18 0.51 -6.47
C PHE A 115 -9.66 0.18 -6.60
N ARG A 116 -9.99 -1.11 -6.72
CA ARG A 116 -11.36 -1.61 -6.72
C ARG A 116 -11.98 -1.38 -5.34
N ILE A 117 -13.23 -0.93 -5.29
CA ILE A 117 -13.97 -0.81 -4.02
C ILE A 117 -14.71 -2.11 -3.80
N LEU A 118 -14.50 -2.72 -2.64
CA LEU A 118 -15.30 -3.85 -2.18
C LEU A 118 -16.39 -3.34 -1.25
N LEU A 119 -17.57 -3.95 -1.37
CA LEU A 119 -18.63 -3.87 -0.39
C LEU A 119 -18.22 -4.57 0.92
N PRO A 120 -18.87 -4.26 2.06
CA PRO A 120 -18.57 -4.88 3.36
C PRO A 120 -18.71 -6.41 3.38
N ASN A 121 -19.41 -6.97 2.41
CA ASN A 121 -19.58 -8.41 2.21
C ASN A 121 -18.45 -9.05 1.37
N GLY A 122 -17.42 -8.30 0.99
CA GLY A 122 -16.30 -8.77 0.17
C GLY A 122 -16.57 -8.84 -1.33
N THR A 123 -17.75 -8.44 -1.80
CA THR A 123 -18.07 -8.40 -3.25
C THR A 123 -17.64 -7.07 -3.88
N PRO A 124 -17.24 -7.04 -5.16
CA PRO A 124 -16.93 -5.79 -5.85
C PRO A 124 -18.17 -4.90 -5.89
N ASP A 125 -18.03 -3.62 -5.53
CA ASP A 125 -19.12 -2.65 -5.70
C ASP A 125 -19.28 -2.38 -7.19
N TYR A 126 -20.45 -2.65 -7.77
CA TYR A 126 -20.73 -2.40 -9.18
C TYR A 126 -21.59 -1.16 -9.30
N PHE A 127 -21.21 -0.25 -10.20
CA PHE A 127 -22.10 0.82 -10.65
C PHE A 127 -22.56 0.53 -12.07
N THR A 128 -23.74 1.03 -12.37
CA THR A 128 -24.39 0.84 -13.67
C THR A 128 -24.25 2.12 -14.45
N GLU A 129 -23.55 2.08 -15.58
CA GLU A 129 -23.44 3.22 -16.49
C GLU A 129 -24.23 2.89 -17.76
N GLU A 130 -25.15 3.78 -18.13
CA GLU A 130 -25.89 3.66 -19.38
C GLU A 130 -25.08 4.37 -20.46
N LYS A 131 -24.45 3.59 -21.33
CA LYS A 131 -23.70 4.11 -22.47
C LYS A 131 -24.24 3.44 -23.73
N ASP A 132 -24.72 4.26 -24.66
CA ASP A 132 -25.22 3.79 -25.96
C ASP A 132 -26.45 2.85 -25.85
N GLY A 133 -27.39 3.15 -24.95
CA GLY A 133 -28.61 2.34 -24.74
C GLY A 133 -28.37 0.94 -24.16
N LYS A 134 -27.12 0.59 -23.83
CA LYS A 134 -26.75 -0.64 -23.11
C LYS A 134 -26.32 -0.32 -21.68
N THR A 135 -26.90 -1.06 -20.76
CA THR A 135 -26.58 -1.02 -19.34
C THR A 135 -25.26 -1.76 -19.09
N ILE A 136 -24.16 -1.03 -18.90
CA ILE A 136 -22.84 -1.62 -18.63
C ILE A 136 -22.59 -1.60 -17.12
N ARG A 137 -22.45 -2.80 -16.51
CA ARG A 137 -22.03 -2.92 -15.11
C ARG A 137 -20.51 -2.77 -15.03
N ARG A 138 -20.03 -1.71 -14.39
CA ARG A 138 -18.60 -1.46 -14.15
C ARG A 138 -18.29 -1.59 -12.67
N ILE A 139 -17.12 -2.14 -12.35
CA ILE A 139 -16.63 -2.19 -10.97
C ILE A 139 -16.27 -0.76 -10.56
N LYS A 140 -16.84 -0.31 -9.45
CA LYS A 140 -16.51 0.96 -8.83
C LYS A 140 -15.09 0.89 -8.32
N ALA A 141 -14.31 1.87 -8.72
CA ALA A 141 -12.93 1.99 -8.32
C ALA A 141 -12.70 3.39 -7.79
N ASN A 142 -11.91 3.49 -6.72
CA ASN A 142 -11.41 4.76 -6.24
C ASN A 142 -10.04 5.00 -6.85
N ARG A 143 -9.67 6.28 -7.02
CA ARG A 143 -8.32 6.71 -7.38
C ARG A 143 -7.66 7.44 -6.20
N PRO A 144 -7.46 6.79 -5.04
CA PRO A 144 -6.75 7.41 -3.94
C PRO A 144 -5.26 7.61 -4.27
N LYS A 145 -4.61 8.46 -3.48
CA LYS A 145 -3.15 8.57 -3.49
C LYS A 145 -2.58 7.33 -2.80
N ALA A 146 -1.95 6.45 -3.55
CA ALA A 146 -1.22 5.31 -3.01
C ALA A 146 0.21 5.72 -2.64
N MET A 147 0.71 5.18 -1.55
CA MET A 147 2.15 5.22 -1.28
C MET A 147 2.81 4.11 -2.08
N CYS A 148 3.84 4.47 -2.82
CA CYS A 148 4.60 3.60 -3.70
C CYS A 148 5.90 3.24 -3.00
N PHE A 149 6.16 1.94 -2.90
CA PHE A 149 7.36 1.41 -2.29
C PHE A 149 8.11 0.51 -3.26
N ASP A 150 9.42 0.47 -3.12
CA ASP A 150 10.26 -0.48 -3.82
C ASP A 150 10.01 -1.87 -3.24
N TYR A 151 9.32 -2.71 -4.01
CA TYR A 151 8.91 -4.03 -3.53
C TYR A 151 10.10 -4.97 -3.37
N LEU A 152 11.12 -4.87 -4.23
CA LEU A 152 12.34 -5.67 -4.10
C LEU A 152 13.05 -5.37 -2.78
N LEU A 153 13.19 -4.08 -2.46
CA LEU A 153 13.83 -3.67 -1.22
C LEU A 153 13.03 -4.10 0.02
N LEU A 154 11.70 -4.05 -0.03
CA LEU A 154 10.86 -4.55 1.04
C LEU A 154 10.97 -6.07 1.21
N LYS A 155 11.01 -6.81 0.10
CA LYS A 155 11.18 -8.27 0.09
C LYS A 155 12.55 -8.66 0.66
N GLU A 156 13.61 -7.93 0.33
CA GLU A 156 14.95 -8.17 0.87
C GLU A 156 15.06 -7.82 2.36
N MET A 157 14.51 -6.67 2.77
CA MET A 157 14.63 -6.22 4.17
C MET A 157 13.71 -6.96 5.14
N PHE A 158 12.47 -7.25 4.75
CA PHE A 158 11.45 -7.79 5.65
C PHE A 158 11.07 -9.25 5.31
N GLY A 159 11.56 -9.81 4.21
CA GLY A 159 11.19 -11.15 3.76
C GLY A 159 9.72 -11.27 3.37
N ILE A 160 9.05 -10.16 3.06
CA ILE A 160 7.64 -10.19 2.67
C ILE A 160 7.46 -10.71 1.26
N ASP A 161 6.44 -11.54 1.10
CA ASP A 161 5.99 -12.05 -0.17
C ASP A 161 4.49 -11.74 -0.29
N LEU A 162 4.19 -10.67 -1.04
CA LEU A 162 2.84 -10.17 -1.35
C LEU A 162 2.45 -10.46 -2.80
N GLU A 163 3.29 -11.17 -3.55
CA GLU A 163 3.00 -11.58 -4.92
C GLU A 163 1.95 -12.68 -4.86
N THR A 164 0.72 -12.32 -5.20
CA THR A 164 -0.29 -13.34 -5.49
C THR A 164 -0.07 -13.71 -6.95
N GLU A 165 0.03 -15.01 -7.29
CA GLU A 165 0.03 -15.51 -8.69
C GLU A 165 -1.32 -15.16 -9.36
N GLY A 166 -1.50 -13.88 -9.66
CA GLY A 166 -2.64 -13.30 -10.34
C GLY A 166 -2.12 -12.73 -11.64
N VAL A 167 -2.30 -13.50 -12.71
CA VAL A 167 -2.04 -13.17 -14.12
C VAL A 167 -1.89 -11.65 -14.34
N PRO A 168 -0.74 -11.18 -14.89
CA PRO A 168 -0.65 -9.82 -15.39
C PRO A 168 -1.72 -9.66 -16.47
N GLU A 169 -2.89 -9.14 -16.08
CA GLU A 169 -3.86 -8.64 -17.05
C GLU A 169 -3.14 -7.45 -17.68
N ASN A 170 -2.66 -7.73 -18.88
CA ASN A 170 -1.81 -6.90 -19.70
C ASN A 170 -2.29 -5.45 -19.73
N ALA A 171 -1.29 -4.58 -19.88
CA ALA A 171 -1.43 -3.19 -20.27
C ALA A 171 -2.58 -2.97 -21.27
N GLU A 172 -3.58 -2.19 -20.89
CA GLU A 172 -4.53 -1.53 -21.78
C GLU A 172 -5.26 -0.45 -20.96
N ASP A 173 -4.77 0.80 -21.04
CA ASP A 173 -5.55 2.05 -21.22
C ASP A 173 -4.57 3.25 -21.13
N ASP A 174 -3.84 3.50 -22.22
CA ASP A 174 -3.71 4.83 -22.85
C ASP A 174 -3.29 4.65 -24.32
#